data_AF-A0A357Z5Y7-F1
#
_entry.id   AF-A0A357Z5Y7-F1
#
_cell.length_a   1.000
_cell.length_b   1.000
_cell.length_c   1.000
_cell.angle_alpha   90.00
_cell.angle_beta   90.00
_cell.angle_gamma   90.00
#
_symmetry.space_group_name_H-M   'P 1'
#
loop_
_entity.id
_entity.type
_entity.pdbx_description
1 polymer ?
#
loop_
_entity_poly.entity_id
_entity_poly.type
_entity_poly.pdbx_seq_one_letter_code
_entity_poly.pdbx_strand_id
1 'polypeptide(L)'
;AIKAEINSSFGAKYYQPRKFKNKNENAQEAHEAIRPTYMNENKVDDADLNRLYELIWKRTIASQMSDAQFEKTVAKIEVSTNKETLSASGEVMKFDGFLKVYLESNDDEDEDDTTSEGEESLLPPLAVGQVLDFIEMTGLERFSRPGARYTEASLVKKLEELGIGRPSTYAPTISTIMKRNYVEKREKEGIKRNFQILSLNNKDEITTVTSSEITGAEKNKLSPTDLGLVVTDFLKLHFSKVMDFNFTAKIEGEFDEIAAGKLLWSDMLASFYEPFHTTIEHTLENAERAKGERELGFDPVSGKKLITRMGRYGPMVQIGHQDEEEKPRFAKLKASQSIETISFEEALELFKLPRTLGQFEEEDVSVNIGRFGPYAAHAKKFYSLNKEMDPYTVTLEELTPMIAEKRKAKDERTIKVFEKEKIQLLRGPYGPYIKQGLRNYKLNKEQQEKVETLTIEEVNAIIAELKANPPRKMARRKKAS
;
A
#
# COMPACT_ATOMS: atom_id res chain seq x y z
N ALA A 1 -18.14 31.17 21.46
CA ALA A 1 -17.65 29.84 21.86
C ALA A 1 -16.12 29.76 21.73
N ILE A 2 -15.55 29.68 20.51
CA ILE A 2 -14.09 29.49 20.29
C ILE A 2 -13.23 30.52 21.05
N LYS A 3 -13.54 31.83 20.94
CA LYS A 3 -12.82 32.88 21.68
C LYS A 3 -12.80 32.65 23.19
N ALA A 4 -13.94 32.23 23.75
CA ALA A 4 -14.06 32.00 25.19
C ALA A 4 -13.18 30.82 25.61
N GLU A 5 -13.23 29.72 24.83
CA GLU A 5 -12.42 28.52 25.06
C GLU A 5 -10.92 28.82 24.96
N ILE A 6 -10.47 29.58 23.95
CA ILE A 6 -9.05 29.97 23.83
C ILE A 6 -8.62 30.83 25.02
N ASN A 7 -9.46 31.80 25.40
CA ASN A 7 -9.15 32.70 26.50
C ASN A 7 -9.11 31.98 27.86
N SER A 8 -9.99 30.99 28.10
CA SER A 8 -9.98 30.21 29.33
C SER A 8 -8.83 29.22 29.40
N SER A 9 -8.51 28.57 28.28
CA SER A 9 -7.60 27.42 28.26
C SER A 9 -6.13 27.81 27.96
N PHE A 10 -5.90 28.91 27.22
CA PHE A 10 -4.55 29.35 26.83
C PHE A 10 -4.24 30.81 27.21
N GLY A 11 -5.27 31.64 27.33
CA GLY A 11 -5.17 33.05 27.70
C GLY A 11 -5.33 34.00 26.50
N ALA A 12 -5.63 35.26 26.80
CA ALA A 12 -6.04 36.25 25.80
C ALA A 12 -5.02 36.51 24.68
N LYS A 13 -3.71 36.34 24.97
CA LYS A 13 -2.63 36.52 23.99
C LYS A 13 -2.67 35.50 22.84
N TYR A 14 -3.29 34.35 23.06
CA TYR A 14 -3.40 33.29 22.06
C TYR A 14 -4.60 33.48 21.13
N TYR A 15 -5.52 34.40 21.40
CA TYR A 15 -6.69 34.58 20.54
C TYR A 15 -6.43 35.59 19.42
N GLN A 16 -6.63 35.16 18.18
CA GLN A 16 -6.63 36.04 17.01
C GLN A 16 -7.81 35.68 16.09
N PRO A 17 -8.80 36.57 15.90
CA PRO A 17 -9.93 36.27 15.04
C PRO A 17 -9.48 36.14 13.59
N ARG A 18 -9.80 35.01 12.94
CA ARG A 18 -9.50 34.74 11.53
C ARG A 18 -10.74 34.30 10.78
N LYS A 19 -10.87 34.77 9.55
CA LYS A 19 -11.87 34.29 8.60
C LYS A 19 -11.16 33.65 7.42
N PHE A 20 -11.29 32.34 7.29
CA PHE A 20 -10.78 31.58 6.15
C PHE A 20 -11.89 31.51 5.10
N LYS A 21 -11.63 32.05 3.92
CA LYS A 21 -12.51 31.94 2.75
C LYS A 21 -11.75 31.17 1.68
N ASN A 22 -12.33 30.09 1.17
CA ASN A 22 -11.78 29.38 0.02
C ASN A 22 -11.89 30.26 -1.24
N LYS A 23 -10.98 30.02 -2.19
CA LYS A 23 -10.88 30.79 -3.43
C LYS A 23 -11.81 30.28 -4.54
N ASN A 24 -12.24 29.03 -4.47
CA ASN A 24 -13.12 28.44 -5.48
C ASN A 24 -14.58 28.72 -5.10
N GLU A 25 -15.46 28.96 -6.06
CA GLU A 25 -16.90 29.08 -5.79
C GLU A 25 -17.56 27.81 -6.30
N ASN A 26 -17.72 26.82 -5.44
CA ASN A 26 -18.50 25.62 -5.74
C ASN A 26 -19.83 25.64 -4.98
N ALA A 27 -20.90 25.10 -5.57
CA ALA A 27 -22.21 24.89 -4.93
C ALA A 27 -22.12 24.15 -3.57
N GLN A 28 -21.11 23.30 -3.34
CA GLN A 28 -20.87 22.64 -2.05
C GLN A 28 -20.19 23.53 -0.99
N GLU A 29 -19.63 24.70 -1.36
CA GLU A 29 -19.00 25.63 -0.43
C GLU A 29 -20.00 26.48 0.37
N ALA A 30 -21.31 26.25 0.19
CA ALA A 30 -22.34 26.82 1.05
C ALA A 30 -22.40 26.16 2.46
N HIS A 31 -21.54 25.19 2.74
CA HIS A 31 -21.45 24.50 4.02
C HIS A 31 -20.38 25.11 4.94
N GLU A 32 -20.62 25.03 6.23
CA GLU A 32 -19.63 25.41 7.23
C GLU A 32 -18.50 24.37 7.30
N ALA A 33 -17.30 24.80 7.70
CA ALA A 33 -16.19 23.89 7.96
C ALA A 33 -16.56 22.81 8.99
N ILE A 34 -15.95 21.63 8.89
CA ILE A 34 -16.08 20.58 9.89
C ILE A 34 -15.45 21.07 11.19
N ARG A 35 -16.28 21.27 12.22
CA ARG A 35 -15.87 21.77 13.53
C ARG A 35 -16.73 21.16 14.64
N PRO A 36 -16.29 21.20 15.91
CA PRO A 36 -17.13 20.80 17.03
C PRO A 36 -18.42 21.63 17.09
N THR A 37 -19.52 20.97 17.45
CA THR A 37 -20.79 21.63 17.76
C THR A 37 -20.68 22.39 19.08
N TYR A 38 -20.03 21.80 20.08
CA TYR A 38 -19.76 22.36 21.40
C TYR A 38 -18.26 22.49 21.60
N MET A 39 -17.75 23.71 21.76
CA MET A 39 -16.29 23.95 21.88
C MET A 39 -15.75 23.61 23.27
N ASN A 40 -16.61 23.59 24.28
CA ASN A 40 -16.28 23.24 25.66
C ASN A 40 -16.20 21.71 25.89
N GLU A 41 -16.65 20.91 24.93
CA GLU A 41 -16.52 19.46 24.96
C GLU A 41 -15.38 19.07 24.01
N ASN A 42 -14.33 18.44 24.54
CA ASN A 42 -13.16 18.03 23.76
C ASN A 42 -13.00 16.51 23.69
N LYS A 43 -13.98 15.74 24.19
CA LYS A 43 -13.95 14.28 24.22
C LYS A 43 -15.30 13.64 23.90
N VAL A 44 -15.24 12.41 23.41
CA VAL A 44 -16.39 11.51 23.21
C VAL A 44 -16.06 10.10 23.71
N ASP A 45 -17.08 9.30 24.01
CA ASP A 45 -16.91 8.02 24.72
C ASP A 45 -16.20 6.93 23.89
N ASP A 46 -16.38 6.93 22.57
CA ASP A 46 -15.76 5.95 21.68
C ASP A 46 -14.32 6.35 21.35
N ALA A 47 -13.36 5.42 21.53
CA ALA A 47 -11.94 5.73 21.43
C ALA A 47 -11.49 6.20 20.03
N ASP A 48 -12.02 5.61 18.96
CA ASP A 48 -11.63 5.98 17.59
C ASP A 48 -12.32 7.27 17.16
N LEU A 49 -13.60 7.44 17.53
CA LEU A 49 -14.29 8.72 17.34
C LEU A 49 -13.64 9.83 18.16
N ASN A 50 -13.13 9.53 19.36
CA ASN A 50 -12.46 10.51 20.22
C ASN A 50 -11.18 11.03 19.59
N ARG A 51 -10.38 10.17 18.97
CA ARG A 51 -9.16 10.58 18.24
C ARG A 51 -9.48 11.54 17.10
N LEU A 52 -10.51 11.21 16.30
CA LEU A 52 -10.94 12.07 15.20
C LEU A 52 -11.55 13.38 15.70
N TYR A 53 -12.38 13.32 16.74
CA TYR A 53 -13.00 14.49 17.34
C TYR A 53 -11.98 15.44 17.97
N GLU A 54 -10.99 14.89 18.68
CA GLU A 54 -9.88 15.64 19.26
C GLU A 54 -9.07 16.35 18.17
N LEU A 55 -8.80 15.67 17.04
CA LEU A 55 -8.14 16.29 15.88
C LEU A 55 -8.95 17.46 15.32
N ILE A 56 -10.26 17.26 15.09
CA ILE A 56 -11.18 18.30 14.61
C ILE A 56 -11.21 19.48 15.59
N TRP A 57 -11.27 19.21 16.89
CA TRP A 57 -11.26 20.23 17.94
C TRP A 57 -9.95 21.02 17.94
N LYS A 58 -8.79 20.33 17.96
CA LYS A 58 -7.46 20.96 17.94
C LYS A 58 -7.29 21.84 16.70
N ARG A 59 -7.65 21.35 15.51
CA ARG A 59 -7.56 22.12 14.26
C ARG A 59 -8.49 23.35 14.29
N THR A 60 -9.70 23.20 14.82
CA THR A 60 -10.67 24.31 14.94
C THR A 60 -10.14 25.40 15.88
N ILE A 61 -9.65 25.02 17.05
CA ILE A 61 -9.08 25.95 18.04
C ILE A 61 -7.83 26.64 17.47
N ALA A 62 -6.89 25.87 16.93
CA ALA A 62 -5.65 26.38 16.33
C ALA A 62 -5.93 27.39 15.20
N SER A 63 -6.97 27.17 14.39
CA SER A 63 -7.34 28.11 13.31
C SER A 63 -7.67 29.53 13.80
N GLN A 64 -8.09 29.69 15.06
CA GLN A 64 -8.43 30.98 15.67
C GLN A 64 -7.40 31.44 16.70
N MET A 65 -6.24 30.78 16.74
CA MET A 65 -5.12 31.16 17.59
C MET A 65 -4.18 32.14 16.87
N SER A 66 -3.39 32.85 17.68
CA SER A 66 -2.31 33.73 17.22
C SER A 66 -1.21 32.94 16.50
N ASP A 67 -0.52 33.58 15.55
CA ASP A 67 0.62 32.96 14.87
C ASP A 67 1.74 32.60 15.86
N ALA A 68 2.46 31.52 15.58
CA ALA A 68 3.73 31.26 16.24
C ALA A 68 4.76 32.30 15.77
N GLN A 69 5.63 32.75 16.69
CA GLN A 69 6.67 33.73 16.41
C GLN A 69 8.03 33.10 16.67
N PHE A 70 8.89 33.20 15.65
CA PHE A 70 10.25 32.68 15.69
C PHE A 70 11.24 33.80 15.41
N GLU A 71 12.38 33.76 16.10
CA GLU A 71 13.54 34.57 15.79
C GLU A 71 14.55 33.70 15.05
N LYS A 72 14.71 33.95 13.75
CA LYS A 72 15.66 33.26 12.89
C LYS A 72 16.94 34.07 12.76
N THR A 73 18.05 33.47 13.18
CA THR A 73 19.39 34.03 13.01
C THR A 73 20.11 33.29 11.90
N VAL A 74 20.66 34.01 10.93
CA VAL A 74 21.48 33.44 9.85
C VAL A 74 22.87 34.04 9.95
N ALA A 75 23.84 33.20 10.33
CA ALA A 75 25.25 33.56 10.35
C ALA A 75 25.90 33.19 9.01
N LYS A 76 26.58 34.16 8.40
CA LYS A 76 27.46 33.93 7.24
C LYS A 76 28.90 33.94 7.73
N ILE A 77 29.63 32.88 7.41
CA ILE A 77 30.98 32.64 7.89
C ILE A 77 31.90 32.60 6.67
N GLU A 78 32.81 33.55 6.59
CA GLU A 78 33.83 33.59 5.53
C GLU A 78 34.93 32.58 5.83
N VAL A 79 35.41 31.88 4.79
CA VAL A 79 36.50 30.91 4.92
C VAL A 79 37.83 31.60 4.66
N SER A 80 38.76 31.57 5.61
CA SER A 80 40.04 32.29 5.51
C SER A 80 40.99 31.77 4.43
N THR A 81 40.82 30.52 4.00
CA THR A 81 41.71 29.82 3.05
C THR A 81 41.23 29.86 1.60
N ASN A 82 39.97 30.23 1.33
CA ASN A 82 39.41 30.32 -0.01
C ASN A 82 38.37 31.45 -0.11
N LYS A 83 37.58 31.50 -1.19
CA LYS A 83 36.56 32.55 -1.40
C LYS A 83 35.13 32.07 -1.12
N GLU A 84 34.98 30.88 -0.56
CA GLU A 84 33.68 30.30 -0.26
C GLU A 84 33.11 30.86 1.05
N THR A 85 31.80 30.72 1.21
CA THR A 85 31.08 31.17 2.40
C THR A 85 30.25 30.02 2.95
N LEU A 86 30.34 29.80 4.25
CA LEU A 86 29.47 28.88 4.97
C LEU A 86 28.28 29.64 5.55
N SER A 87 27.13 28.97 5.64
CA SER A 87 25.94 29.52 6.28
C SER A 87 25.49 28.60 7.40
N ALA A 88 25.25 29.18 8.58
CA ALA A 88 24.58 28.50 9.68
C ALA A 88 23.29 29.25 9.99
N SER A 89 22.20 28.53 10.19
CA SER A 89 20.93 29.12 10.62
C SER A 89 20.47 28.48 11.91
N GLY A 90 20.00 29.31 12.83
CA GLY A 90 19.32 28.87 14.03
C GLY A 90 18.01 29.59 14.21
N GLU A 91 17.08 28.94 14.88
CA GLU A 91 15.74 29.43 15.07
C GLU A 91 15.33 29.23 16.53
N VAL A 92 14.77 30.28 17.15
CA VAL A 92 14.30 30.26 18.52
C VAL A 92 12.83 30.66 18.55
N MET A 93 11.99 29.79 19.10
CA MET A 93 10.57 30.09 19.28
C MET A 93 10.38 31.12 20.40
N LYS A 94 9.87 32.31 20.06
CA LYS A 94 9.51 33.36 21.03
C LYS A 94 8.10 33.21 21.55
N PHE A 95 7.22 32.66 20.71
CA PHE A 95 5.83 32.43 21.06
C PHE A 95 5.29 31.25 20.25
N ASP A 96 4.71 30.28 20.95
CA ASP A 96 4.21 29.03 20.39
C ASP A 96 2.88 29.17 19.63
N GLY A 97 2.10 30.23 19.91
CA GLY A 97 0.87 30.51 19.18
C GLY A 97 -0.03 29.29 19.03
N PHE A 98 -0.50 29.02 17.81
CA PHE A 98 -1.33 27.85 17.50
C PHE A 98 -0.60 26.49 17.61
N LEU A 99 0.74 26.46 17.51
CA LEU A 99 1.54 25.21 17.59
C LEU A 99 1.44 24.55 18.96
N LYS A 100 1.07 25.31 20.00
CA LYS A 100 0.76 24.80 21.34
C LYS A 100 -0.30 23.69 21.34
N VAL A 101 -1.22 23.71 20.38
CA VAL A 101 -2.38 22.82 20.33
C VAL A 101 -2.34 21.89 19.13
N TYR A 102 -1.76 22.33 18.02
CA TYR A 102 -1.78 21.60 16.76
C TYR A 102 -0.43 21.72 16.04
N LEU A 103 0.23 20.57 15.85
CA LEU A 103 1.34 20.40 14.93
C LEU A 103 0.85 19.51 13.79
N GLU A 104 1.06 19.93 12.54
CA GLU A 104 0.71 19.10 11.39
C GLU A 104 1.78 18.02 11.20
N SER A 105 1.38 16.75 11.10
CA SER A 105 2.28 15.67 10.75
C SER A 105 2.63 15.77 9.26
N ASN A 106 3.91 15.60 8.91
CA ASN A 106 4.32 15.49 7.52
C ASN A 106 4.10 14.07 7.02
N ASP A 107 3.43 13.92 5.87
CA ASP A 107 3.15 12.62 5.23
C ASP A 107 4.39 11.94 4.61
N ASP A 108 5.48 12.71 4.51
CA ASP A 108 6.77 12.34 3.93
C ASP A 108 7.81 12.06 5.03
N GLU A 109 7.41 11.30 6.06
CA GLU A 109 8.37 10.67 6.99
C GLU A 109 9.17 9.59 6.24
N ASP A 110 10.08 10.02 5.37
CA ASP A 110 11.31 9.25 5.15
C ASP A 110 12.11 9.37 6.47
N GLU A 111 12.29 8.24 7.16
CA GLU A 111 13.01 8.13 8.45
C GLU A 111 14.44 8.72 8.44
N ASP A 112 14.97 9.08 7.27
CA ASP A 112 16.32 9.62 7.08
C ASP A 112 16.41 11.15 7.04
N ASP A 113 15.30 11.91 7.11
CA ASP A 113 15.36 13.36 7.34
C ASP A 113 15.53 13.69 8.84
N THR A 114 16.37 12.90 9.51
CA THR A 114 16.98 13.23 10.81
C THR A 114 18.05 14.33 10.68
N THR A 115 18.17 15.00 9.53
CA THR A 115 18.58 16.40 9.55
C THR A 115 17.40 17.21 10.06
N SER A 116 17.34 17.29 11.38
CA SER A 116 16.44 18.05 12.21
C SER A 116 16.16 19.47 11.66
N GLU A 117 15.27 19.61 10.67
CA GLU A 117 14.72 20.92 10.29
C GLU A 117 13.75 21.47 11.36
N GLY A 118 13.54 20.73 12.45
CA GLY A 118 12.68 21.10 13.57
C GLY A 118 13.25 20.88 14.97
N GLU A 119 14.48 20.37 15.13
CA GLU A 119 15.15 20.55 16.43
C GLU A 119 15.69 21.97 16.44
N GLU A 120 15.37 22.72 17.50
CA GLU A 120 15.86 24.07 17.75
C GLU A 120 17.40 24.07 17.70
N SER A 121 17.96 24.28 16.51
CA SER A 121 19.41 24.44 16.33
C SER A 121 19.76 25.83 16.85
N LEU A 122 19.88 25.93 18.16
CA LEU A 122 20.27 27.14 18.86
C LEU A 122 21.68 27.52 18.42
N LEU A 123 21.80 28.65 17.75
CA LEU A 123 23.11 29.23 17.50
C LEU A 123 23.66 29.83 18.80
N PRO A 124 24.96 29.65 19.10
CA PRO A 124 25.59 30.37 20.19
C PRO A 124 25.57 31.88 19.90
N PRO A 125 25.77 32.74 20.91
CA PRO A 125 25.95 34.17 20.69
C PRO A 125 27.14 34.42 19.76
N LEU A 126 26.91 35.14 18.66
CA LEU A 126 27.92 35.49 17.66
C LEU A 126 28.04 37.01 17.53
N ALA A 127 29.26 37.51 17.31
CA ALA A 127 29.53 38.91 17.00
C ALA A 127 30.07 39.07 15.57
N VAL A 128 29.73 40.19 14.92
CA VAL A 128 30.27 40.51 13.59
C VAL A 128 31.79 40.67 13.68
N GLY A 129 32.53 39.95 12.82
CA GLY A 129 33.99 39.92 12.82
C GLY A 129 34.61 39.00 13.87
N GLN A 130 33.81 38.21 14.60
CA GLN A 130 34.32 37.17 15.49
C GLN A 130 35.10 36.12 14.69
N VAL A 131 36.32 35.82 15.15
CA VAL A 131 37.12 34.71 14.63
C VAL A 131 36.58 33.42 15.25
N LEU A 132 36.28 32.43 14.40
CA LEU A 132 35.80 31.11 14.81
C LEU A 132 36.92 30.08 14.63
N ASP A 133 37.13 29.25 15.64
CA ASP A 133 38.10 28.17 15.58
C ASP A 133 37.58 27.02 14.72
N PHE A 134 38.45 26.49 13.86
CA PHE A 134 38.16 25.28 13.11
C PHE A 134 38.26 24.06 14.02
N ILE A 135 37.16 23.31 14.15
CA ILE A 135 37.10 22.08 14.95
C ILE A 135 37.19 20.86 14.01
N GLU A 136 36.20 20.74 13.12
CA GLU A 136 36.10 19.67 12.14
C GLU A 136 35.30 20.12 10.91
N MET A 137 35.49 19.42 9.79
CA MET A 137 34.66 19.53 8.59
C MET A 137 34.29 18.14 8.11
N THR A 138 33.00 17.93 7.83
CA THR A 138 32.50 16.65 7.35
C THR A 138 31.87 16.80 5.97
N GLY A 139 32.34 16.01 5.01
CA GLY A 139 31.74 15.82 3.69
C GLY A 139 30.94 14.53 3.66
N LEU A 140 29.64 14.63 3.39
CA LEU A 140 28.72 13.50 3.31
C LEU A 140 28.33 13.23 1.87
N GLU A 141 28.60 12.02 1.36
CA GLU A 141 28.08 11.57 0.08
C GLU A 141 26.54 11.43 0.16
N ARG A 142 25.82 12.11 -0.73
CA ARG A 142 24.36 12.02 -0.83
C ARG A 142 23.93 11.63 -2.24
N PHE A 143 22.79 10.95 -2.31
CA PHE A 143 22.18 10.49 -3.55
C PHE A 143 20.82 11.13 -3.74
N SER A 144 20.48 11.48 -4.98
CA SER A 144 19.13 11.93 -5.33
C SER A 144 18.10 10.84 -5.05
N ARG A 145 16.94 11.22 -4.51
CA ARG A 145 15.80 10.33 -4.29
C ARG A 145 14.72 10.56 -5.36
N PRO A 146 14.02 9.52 -5.81
CA PRO A 146 12.84 9.69 -6.66
C PRO A 146 11.71 10.34 -5.87
N GLY A 147 10.70 10.88 -6.57
CA GLY A 147 9.48 11.38 -5.93
C GLY A 147 8.77 10.27 -5.15
N ALA A 148 8.30 10.60 -3.95
CA ALA A 148 7.59 9.64 -3.09
C ALA A 148 6.28 9.17 -3.76
N ARG A 149 5.96 7.89 -3.54
CA ARG A 149 4.64 7.37 -3.91
C ARG A 149 3.56 7.99 -3.03
N TYR A 150 2.34 8.07 -3.56
CA TYR A 150 1.21 8.64 -2.84
C TYR A 150 0.78 7.77 -1.65
N THR A 151 0.54 8.40 -0.51
CA THR A 151 -0.38 7.95 0.54
C THR A 151 -1.83 8.18 0.09
N GLU A 152 -2.82 7.68 0.84
CA GLU A 152 -4.21 8.08 0.59
C GLU A 152 -4.38 9.61 0.75
N ALA A 153 -3.79 10.20 1.79
CA ALA A 153 -3.90 11.64 2.07
C ALA A 153 -3.23 12.51 1.00
N SER A 154 -1.99 12.20 0.60
CA SER A 154 -1.33 12.92 -0.50
C SER A 154 -2.00 12.69 -1.85
N LEU A 155 -2.65 11.54 -2.09
CA LEU A 155 -3.47 11.36 -3.29
C LEU A 155 -4.74 12.23 -3.25
N VAL A 156 -5.43 12.31 -2.11
CA VAL A 156 -6.59 13.20 -1.93
C VAL A 156 -6.18 14.65 -2.16
N LYS A 157 -5.07 15.09 -1.54
CA LYS A 157 -4.51 16.43 -1.76
C LYS A 157 -4.24 16.67 -3.25
N LYS A 158 -3.67 15.68 -3.96
CA LYS A 158 -3.39 15.84 -5.38
C LYS A 158 -4.64 15.90 -6.25
N LEU A 159 -5.67 15.12 -5.93
CA LEU A 159 -6.97 15.16 -6.60
C LEU A 159 -7.66 16.52 -6.40
N GLU A 160 -7.62 17.05 -5.18
CA GLU A 160 -8.14 18.38 -4.84
C GLU A 160 -7.41 19.49 -5.59
N GLU A 161 -6.07 19.49 -5.61
CA GLU A 161 -5.25 20.44 -6.38
C GLU A 161 -5.58 20.45 -7.87
N LEU A 162 -5.89 19.28 -8.44
CA LEU A 162 -6.25 19.13 -9.86
C LEU A 162 -7.74 19.39 -10.12
N GLY A 163 -8.55 19.66 -9.10
CA GLY A 163 -9.99 19.85 -9.24
C GLY A 163 -10.77 18.57 -9.60
N ILE A 164 -10.17 17.40 -9.38
CA ILE A 164 -10.74 16.10 -9.70
C ILE A 164 -11.40 15.51 -8.45
N GLY A 165 -12.69 15.17 -8.55
CA GLY A 165 -13.46 14.68 -7.42
C GLY A 165 -13.90 15.77 -6.45
N ARG A 166 -14.60 15.35 -5.40
CA ARG A 166 -15.27 16.19 -4.40
C ARG A 166 -15.12 15.55 -3.01
N PRO A 167 -15.38 16.27 -1.91
CA PRO A 167 -15.31 15.71 -0.55
C PRO A 167 -16.08 14.40 -0.38
N SER A 168 -17.20 14.24 -1.09
CA SER A 168 -18.01 13.02 -1.09
C SER A 168 -17.44 11.86 -1.91
N THR A 169 -16.47 12.10 -2.81
CA THR A 169 -15.97 11.11 -3.78
C THR A 169 -14.52 10.69 -3.56
N TYR A 170 -13.71 11.42 -2.78
CA TYR A 170 -12.31 11.07 -2.52
C TYR A 170 -12.13 9.66 -1.95
N ALA A 171 -12.68 9.38 -0.76
CA ALA A 171 -12.54 8.07 -0.12
C ALA A 171 -13.20 6.92 -0.93
N PRO A 172 -14.41 7.09 -1.52
CA PRO A 172 -14.98 6.07 -2.41
C PRO A 172 -14.13 5.79 -3.66
N THR A 173 -13.48 6.80 -4.25
CA THR A 173 -12.62 6.62 -5.43
C THR A 173 -11.41 5.77 -5.09
N ILE A 174 -10.68 6.12 -4.02
CA ILE A 174 -9.51 5.37 -3.54
C ILE A 174 -9.91 3.93 -3.19
N SER A 175 -11.02 3.77 -2.44
CA SER A 175 -11.54 2.45 -2.09
C SER A 175 -11.90 1.61 -3.33
N THR A 176 -12.43 2.25 -4.38
CA THR A 176 -12.85 1.56 -5.61
C THR A 176 -11.66 1.09 -6.43
N ILE A 177 -10.64 1.92 -6.63
CA ILE A 177 -9.44 1.53 -7.39
C ILE A 177 -8.64 0.44 -6.67
N MET A 178 -8.63 0.45 -5.33
CA MET A 178 -8.05 -0.63 -4.53
C MET A 178 -8.87 -1.92 -4.62
N LYS A 179 -10.20 -1.83 -4.44
CA LYS A 179 -11.10 -3.00 -4.52
C LYS A 179 -11.09 -3.67 -5.90
N ARG A 180 -10.89 -2.88 -6.97
CA ARG A 180 -10.76 -3.37 -8.34
C ARG A 180 -9.33 -3.82 -8.69
N ASN A 181 -8.41 -3.77 -7.74
CA ASN A 181 -7.02 -4.22 -7.89
C ASN A 181 -6.25 -3.46 -8.97
N TYR A 182 -6.56 -2.18 -9.20
CA TYR A 182 -5.75 -1.29 -10.04
C TYR A 182 -4.57 -0.70 -9.27
N VAL A 183 -4.76 -0.52 -7.96
CA VAL A 183 -3.76 -0.01 -7.03
C VAL A 183 -3.77 -0.90 -5.80
N GLU A 184 -2.62 -1.11 -5.20
CA GLU A 184 -2.47 -1.83 -3.94
C GLU A 184 -1.59 -1.04 -2.97
N LYS A 185 -1.78 -1.29 -1.67
CA LYS A 185 -0.82 -0.84 -0.65
C LYS A 185 0.29 -1.87 -0.60
N ARG A 186 1.47 -1.45 -1.03
CA ARG A 186 2.64 -2.30 -1.10
C ARG A 186 3.60 -1.94 0.03
N GLU A 187 4.20 -2.97 0.60
CA GLU A 187 5.41 -2.82 1.41
C GLU A 187 6.59 -3.24 0.54
N LYS A 188 7.56 -2.33 0.39
CA LYS A 188 8.82 -2.59 -0.28
C LYS A 188 9.91 -2.44 0.77
N GLU A 189 10.66 -3.51 0.99
CA GLU A 189 11.83 -3.45 1.86
C GLU A 189 12.91 -2.60 1.20
N GLY A 190 13.56 -1.76 2.01
CA GLY A 190 14.69 -0.96 1.54
C GLY A 190 15.92 -1.83 1.32
N ILE A 191 16.79 -1.36 0.46
CA ILE A 191 18.06 -2.01 0.16
C ILE A 191 19.15 -1.25 0.92
N LYS A 192 20.08 -2.00 1.52
CA LYS A 192 21.25 -1.42 2.17
C LYS A 192 22.17 -0.81 1.11
N ARG A 193 22.45 0.49 1.23
CA ARG A 193 23.41 1.20 0.38
C ARG A 193 24.51 1.79 1.26
N ASN A 194 25.76 1.66 0.80
CA ASN A 194 26.90 2.28 1.47
C ASN A 194 27.11 3.70 0.94
N PHE A 195 27.57 4.59 1.81
CA PHE A 195 27.96 5.95 1.47
C PHE A 195 29.24 6.34 2.21
N GLN A 196 29.99 7.29 1.64
CA GLN A 196 31.24 7.77 2.23
C GLN A 196 31.02 9.01 3.09
N ILE A 197 31.71 9.02 4.24
CA ILE A 197 31.86 10.18 5.11
C ILE A 197 33.35 10.54 5.13
N LEU A 198 33.66 11.76 4.73
CA LEU A 198 35.00 12.34 4.81
C LEU A 198 35.02 13.30 5.99
N SER A 199 35.93 13.12 6.93
CA SER A 199 36.11 14.04 8.06
C SER A 199 37.52 14.60 8.04
N LEU A 200 37.64 15.92 8.09
CA LEU A 200 38.87 16.67 8.25
C LEU A 200 38.92 17.22 9.67
N ASN A 201 39.96 16.87 10.42
CA ASN A 201 40.16 17.38 11.79
C ASN A 201 41.06 18.62 11.81
N ASN A 202 41.17 19.26 12.97
CA ASN A 202 42.03 20.43 13.21
C ASN A 202 43.55 20.18 13.09
N LYS A 203 43.99 18.97 12.77
CA LYS A 203 45.39 18.60 12.49
C LYS A 203 45.66 18.36 11.00
N ASP A 204 44.74 18.74 10.13
CA ASP A 204 44.77 18.51 8.69
C ASP A 204 44.80 17.02 8.29
N GLU A 205 44.31 16.13 9.18
CA GLU A 205 44.18 14.71 8.88
C GLU A 205 42.79 14.41 8.31
N ILE A 206 42.75 13.72 7.17
CA ILE A 206 41.51 13.28 6.53
C ILE A 206 41.29 11.81 6.88
N THR A 207 40.12 11.52 7.45
CA THR A 207 39.64 10.15 7.66
C THR A 207 38.44 9.87 6.77
N THR A 208 38.42 8.68 6.15
CA THR A 208 37.28 8.20 5.37
C THR A 208 36.60 7.07 6.11
N VAL A 209 35.31 7.20 6.37
CA VAL A 209 34.48 6.18 6.99
C VAL A 209 33.39 5.79 6.00
N THR A 210 33.31 4.49 5.69
CA THR A 210 32.18 3.94 4.95
C THR A 210 31.07 3.60 5.93
N SER A 211 29.92 4.25 5.78
CA SER A 211 28.70 3.96 6.53
C SER A 211 27.65 3.38 5.59
N SER A 212 26.49 3.02 6.14
CA SER A 212 25.40 2.44 5.37
C SER A 212 24.04 2.98 5.81
N GLU A 213 23.17 3.20 4.84
CA GLU A 213 21.78 3.60 5.00
C GLU A 213 20.85 2.55 4.35
N ILE A 214 19.57 2.57 4.71
CA ILE A 214 18.54 1.77 4.05
C ILE A 214 17.79 2.70 3.10
N THR A 215 17.81 2.40 1.80
CA THR A 215 17.18 3.27 0.79
C THR A 215 16.09 2.55 -0.01
N GLY A 216 15.08 3.29 -0.45
CA GLY A 216 13.99 2.77 -1.29
C GLY A 216 12.98 1.90 -0.55
N ALA A 217 12.95 1.97 0.78
CA ALA A 217 11.89 1.39 1.58
C ALA A 217 10.59 2.17 1.36
N GLU A 218 9.47 1.46 1.19
CA GLU A 218 8.16 2.07 1.07
C GLU A 218 7.16 1.31 1.92
N LYS A 219 6.42 2.04 2.76
CA LYS A 219 5.44 1.47 3.67
C LYS A 219 4.11 2.19 3.52
N ASN A 220 3.03 1.42 3.37
CA ASN A 220 1.66 1.95 3.22
C ASN A 220 1.45 2.94 2.06
N LYS A 221 2.35 2.97 1.08
CA LYS A 221 2.20 3.80 -0.12
C LYS A 221 1.42 3.05 -1.20
N LEU A 222 0.63 3.80 -1.98
CA LEU A 222 -0.18 3.31 -3.09
C LEU A 222 0.73 3.01 -4.28
N SER A 223 0.68 1.77 -4.76
CA SER A 223 1.43 1.30 -5.93
C SER A 223 0.47 0.82 -7.01
N PRO A 224 0.66 1.21 -8.29
CA PRO A 224 -0.14 0.67 -9.37
C PRO A 224 0.17 -0.82 -9.56
N THR A 225 -0.85 -1.61 -9.84
CA THR A 225 -0.67 -3.02 -10.24
C THR A 225 -0.43 -3.09 -11.75
N ASP A 226 0.10 -4.22 -12.23
CA ASP A 226 0.20 -4.48 -13.68
C ASP A 226 -1.17 -4.38 -14.37
N LEU A 227 -2.26 -4.72 -13.69
CA LEU A 227 -3.61 -4.55 -14.23
C LEU A 227 -3.97 -3.06 -14.35
N GLY A 228 -3.67 -2.27 -13.33
CA GLY A 228 -3.88 -0.82 -13.35
C GLY A 228 -3.12 -0.14 -14.48
N LEU A 229 -1.86 -0.54 -14.69
CA LEU A 229 -1.01 -0.02 -15.76
C LEU A 229 -1.55 -0.38 -17.15
N VAL A 230 -1.85 -1.66 -17.41
CA VAL A 230 -2.39 -2.11 -18.71
C VAL A 230 -3.72 -1.42 -19.04
N VAL A 231 -4.61 -1.24 -18.06
CA VAL A 231 -5.86 -0.52 -18.27
C VAL A 231 -5.60 0.97 -18.53
N THR A 232 -4.69 1.58 -17.79
CA THR A 232 -4.34 3.00 -17.96
C THR A 232 -3.76 3.26 -19.34
N ASP A 233 -2.84 2.42 -19.81
CA ASP A 233 -2.22 2.56 -21.12
C ASP A 233 -3.22 2.38 -22.25
N PHE A 234 -4.10 1.38 -22.13
CA PHE A 234 -5.20 1.19 -23.09
C PHE A 234 -6.11 2.42 -23.15
N LEU A 235 -6.52 2.94 -22.00
CA LEU A 235 -7.38 4.12 -21.93
C LEU A 235 -6.67 5.37 -22.45
N LYS A 236 -5.38 5.53 -22.18
CA LYS A 236 -4.59 6.67 -22.67
C LYS A 236 -4.41 6.64 -24.19
N LEU A 237 -4.25 5.45 -24.77
CA LEU A 237 -4.10 5.27 -26.21
C LEU A 237 -5.39 5.56 -26.98
N HIS A 238 -6.54 5.08 -26.48
CA HIS A 238 -7.81 5.13 -27.21
C HIS A 238 -8.78 6.22 -26.73
N PHE A 239 -8.66 6.68 -25.48
CA PHE A 239 -9.57 7.61 -24.82
C PHE A 239 -8.85 8.82 -24.22
N SER A 240 -7.91 9.40 -24.96
CA SER A 240 -7.04 10.50 -24.50
C SER A 240 -7.80 11.69 -23.91
N LYS A 241 -8.95 12.06 -24.49
CA LYS A 241 -9.79 13.16 -24.00
C LYS A 241 -10.33 12.90 -22.58
N VAL A 242 -10.80 11.68 -22.30
CA VAL A 242 -11.36 11.32 -20.98
C VAL A 242 -10.25 11.10 -19.95
N MET A 243 -9.05 10.72 -20.41
CA MET A 243 -7.87 10.54 -19.56
C MET A 243 -7.15 11.86 -19.23
N ASP A 244 -7.56 12.99 -19.79
CA ASP A 244 -7.03 14.30 -19.44
C ASP A 244 -7.60 14.77 -18.08
N PHE A 245 -6.69 15.19 -17.21
CA PHE A 245 -7.04 15.75 -15.89
C PHE A 245 -7.90 17.00 -16.02
N ASN A 246 -7.60 17.88 -16.99
CA ASN A 246 -8.36 19.11 -17.19
C ASN A 246 -9.79 18.81 -17.67
N PHE A 247 -9.97 17.79 -18.49
CA PHE A 247 -11.29 17.35 -18.93
C PHE A 247 -12.14 16.90 -17.74
N THR A 248 -11.56 16.08 -16.85
CA THR A 248 -12.27 15.61 -15.65
C THR A 248 -12.64 16.76 -14.73
N ALA A 249 -11.71 17.69 -14.47
CA ALA A 249 -11.97 18.88 -13.67
C ALA A 249 -13.06 19.79 -14.27
N LYS A 250 -13.09 19.91 -15.61
CA LYS A 250 -14.12 20.68 -16.33
C LYS A 250 -15.50 20.06 -16.16
N ILE A 251 -15.66 18.76 -16.35
CA ILE A 251 -16.94 18.06 -16.18
C ILE A 251 -17.46 18.22 -14.75
N GLU A 252 -16.56 18.09 -13.77
CA GLU A 252 -16.89 18.32 -12.37
C GLU A 252 -17.39 19.76 -12.11
N GLY A 253 -16.77 20.77 -12.74
CA GLY A 253 -17.26 22.15 -12.70
C GLY A 253 -18.61 22.35 -13.40
N GLU A 254 -18.86 21.65 -14.52
CA GLU A 254 -20.15 21.67 -15.21
C GLU A 254 -21.27 21.07 -14.35
N PHE A 255 -20.98 20.05 -13.52
CA PHE A 255 -21.95 19.55 -12.54
C PHE A 255 -22.31 20.60 -11.49
N ASP A 256 -21.36 21.43 -11.06
CA ASP A 256 -21.64 22.51 -10.11
C ASP A 256 -22.51 23.60 -10.76
N GLU A 257 -22.26 23.92 -12.03
CA GLU A 257 -23.09 24.87 -12.79
C GLU A 257 -24.51 24.33 -13.03
N ILE A 258 -24.66 23.02 -13.23
CA ILE A 258 -25.98 22.35 -13.28
C ILE A 258 -26.68 22.45 -11.91
N ALA A 259 -25.97 22.17 -10.82
CA ALA A 259 -26.52 22.25 -9.47
C ALA A 259 -26.95 23.69 -9.10
N ALA A 260 -26.24 24.70 -9.62
CA ALA A 260 -26.57 26.11 -9.49
C ALA A 260 -27.70 26.57 -10.46
N GLY A 261 -28.16 25.71 -11.35
CA GLY A 261 -29.20 26.02 -12.35
C GLY A 261 -28.70 26.90 -13.51
N LYS A 262 -27.39 27.01 -13.71
CA LYS A 262 -26.76 27.82 -14.77
C LYS A 262 -26.53 27.05 -16.07
N LEU A 263 -26.53 25.72 -16.01
CA LEU A 263 -26.34 24.83 -17.16
C LEU A 263 -27.44 23.75 -17.19
N LEU A 264 -27.99 23.48 -18.38
CA LEU A 264 -28.93 22.38 -18.59
C LEU A 264 -28.17 21.05 -18.68
N TRP A 265 -28.54 20.09 -17.84
CA TRP A 265 -27.88 18.78 -17.78
C TRP A 265 -27.97 18.00 -19.11
N SER A 266 -29.06 18.18 -19.86
CA SER A 266 -29.27 17.56 -21.18
C SER A 266 -28.21 17.99 -22.20
N ASP A 267 -27.88 19.28 -22.19
CA ASP A 267 -26.98 19.87 -23.17
C ASP A 267 -25.53 19.44 -22.89
N MET A 268 -25.16 19.41 -21.61
CA MET A 268 -23.88 18.86 -21.16
C MET A 268 -23.75 17.39 -21.57
N LEU A 269 -24.76 16.56 -21.27
CA LEU A 269 -24.72 15.14 -21.62
C LEU A 269 -24.63 14.91 -23.13
N ALA A 270 -25.38 15.64 -23.95
CA ALA A 270 -25.30 15.52 -25.41
C ALA A 270 -23.88 15.90 -25.90
N SER A 271 -23.30 16.97 -25.37
CA SER A 271 -21.95 17.43 -25.74
C SER A 271 -20.85 16.43 -25.36
N PHE A 272 -21.07 15.66 -24.29
CA PHE A 272 -20.17 14.61 -23.85
C PHE A 272 -20.36 13.30 -24.62
N TYR A 273 -21.61 12.84 -24.74
CA TYR A 273 -21.94 11.50 -25.17
C TYR A 273 -21.68 11.28 -26.66
N GLU A 274 -22.07 12.22 -27.53
CA GLU A 274 -21.94 12.04 -28.98
C GLU A 274 -20.47 11.76 -29.40
N PRO A 275 -19.47 12.59 -29.02
CA PRO A 275 -18.08 12.31 -29.37
C PRO A 275 -17.51 11.08 -28.66
N PHE A 276 -17.95 10.83 -27.42
CA PHE A 276 -17.50 9.68 -26.65
C PHE A 276 -17.98 8.36 -27.26
N HIS A 277 -19.22 8.32 -27.74
CA HIS A 277 -19.80 7.16 -28.38
C HIS A 277 -19.07 6.81 -29.70
N THR A 278 -18.79 7.80 -30.54
CA THR A 278 -17.98 7.60 -31.75
C THR A 278 -16.59 7.04 -31.42
N THR A 279 -15.98 7.51 -30.33
CA THR A 279 -14.68 6.98 -29.86
C THR A 279 -14.79 5.52 -29.43
N ILE A 280 -15.88 5.15 -28.76
CA ILE A 280 -16.16 3.75 -28.37
C ILE A 280 -16.30 2.86 -29.60
N GLU A 281 -17.12 3.24 -30.58
CA GLU A 281 -17.34 2.45 -31.80
C GLU A 281 -16.03 2.22 -32.55
N HIS A 282 -15.28 3.29 -32.80
CA HIS A 282 -13.96 3.21 -33.45
C HIS A 282 -13.00 2.31 -32.66
N THR A 283 -12.99 2.39 -31.33
CA THR A 283 -12.11 1.57 -30.50
C THR A 283 -12.53 0.10 -30.52
N LEU A 284 -13.82 -0.22 -30.50
CA LEU A 284 -14.30 -1.60 -30.57
C LEU A 284 -13.98 -2.27 -31.91
N GLU A 285 -14.00 -1.50 -33.00
CA GLU A 285 -13.67 -2.00 -34.33
C GLU A 285 -12.16 -2.18 -34.53
N ASN A 286 -11.35 -1.25 -34.02
CA ASN A 286 -9.93 -1.15 -34.39
C ASN A 286 -8.94 -1.53 -33.29
N ALA A 287 -9.36 -1.60 -32.02
CA ALA A 287 -8.44 -1.88 -30.93
C ALA A 287 -8.30 -3.38 -30.68
N GLU A 288 -7.05 -3.83 -30.63
CA GLU A 288 -6.74 -5.14 -30.05
C GLU A 288 -6.99 -5.12 -28.54
N ARG A 289 -7.32 -6.29 -27.97
CA ARG A 289 -7.40 -6.42 -26.51
C ARG A 289 -6.06 -6.02 -25.89
N ALA A 290 -6.10 -5.15 -24.88
CA ALA A 290 -4.93 -4.85 -24.05
C ALA A 290 -4.45 -6.10 -23.31
N LYS A 291 -3.51 -6.83 -23.92
CA LYS A 291 -2.88 -8.01 -23.31
C LYS A 291 -1.72 -7.65 -22.38
N GLY A 292 -1.25 -6.39 -22.43
CA GLY A 292 -0.06 -5.95 -21.72
C GLY A 292 1.17 -6.77 -22.13
N GLU A 293 1.26 -7.14 -23.42
CA GLU A 293 2.32 -7.98 -23.94
C GLU A 293 3.58 -7.14 -24.18
N ARG A 294 4.67 -7.53 -23.52
CA ARG A 294 6.00 -6.94 -23.74
C ARG A 294 6.99 -8.07 -24.04
N GLU A 295 7.73 -7.89 -25.13
CA GLU A 295 8.78 -8.82 -25.55
C GLU A 295 10.07 -8.51 -24.79
N LEU A 296 10.69 -9.56 -24.23
CA LEU A 296 11.96 -9.45 -23.52
C LEU A 296 13.15 -9.99 -24.34
N GLY A 297 12.89 -10.89 -25.30
CA GLY A 297 13.92 -11.49 -26.14
C GLY A 297 13.63 -12.96 -26.47
N PHE A 298 14.69 -13.77 -26.61
CA PHE A 298 14.60 -15.19 -26.93
C PHE A 298 15.27 -16.05 -25.84
N ASP A 299 14.62 -17.14 -25.45
CA ASP A 299 15.14 -18.09 -24.48
C ASP A 299 16.40 -18.79 -25.03
N PRO A 300 17.54 -18.79 -24.31
CA PRO A 300 18.79 -19.37 -24.79
C PRO A 300 18.76 -20.88 -25.02
N VAL A 301 17.85 -21.60 -24.35
CA VAL A 301 17.78 -23.07 -24.41
C VAL A 301 16.87 -23.54 -25.54
N SER A 302 15.68 -22.97 -25.66
CA SER A 302 14.69 -23.36 -26.66
C SER A 302 14.73 -22.51 -27.94
N GLY A 303 15.40 -21.35 -27.92
CA GLY A 303 15.39 -20.37 -29.02
C GLY A 303 14.05 -19.65 -29.20
N LYS A 304 13.09 -19.85 -28.29
CA LYS A 304 11.72 -19.34 -28.40
C LYS A 304 11.56 -17.96 -27.80
N LYS A 305 10.55 -17.24 -28.27
CA LYS A 305 10.23 -15.89 -27.80
C LYS A 305 9.85 -15.88 -26.31
N LEU A 306 10.45 -14.99 -25.55
CA LEU A 306 10.18 -14.72 -24.13
C LEU A 306 9.37 -13.41 -24.03
N ILE A 307 8.16 -13.50 -23.49
CA ILE A 307 7.25 -12.36 -23.33
C ILE A 307 6.70 -12.28 -21.91
N THR A 308 6.41 -11.07 -21.45
CA THR A 308 5.62 -10.79 -20.24
C THR A 308 4.23 -10.35 -20.65
N ARG A 309 3.19 -10.82 -19.95
CA ARG A 309 1.81 -10.45 -20.25
C ARG A 309 0.85 -10.60 -19.09
N MET A 310 -0.32 -10.00 -19.23
CA MET A 310 -1.45 -10.22 -18.33
C MET A 310 -2.24 -11.46 -18.76
N GLY A 311 -2.26 -12.50 -17.92
CA GLY A 311 -3.09 -13.68 -18.14
C GLY A 311 -4.28 -13.76 -17.18
N ARG A 312 -5.07 -14.84 -17.30
CA ARG A 312 -6.29 -15.05 -16.50
C ARG A 312 -6.05 -15.04 -14.98
N TYR A 313 -4.85 -15.42 -14.56
CA TYR A 313 -4.46 -15.57 -13.15
C TYR A 313 -3.48 -14.48 -12.68
N GLY A 314 -3.36 -13.39 -13.43
CA GLY A 314 -2.47 -12.27 -13.14
C GLY A 314 -1.26 -12.19 -14.08
N PRO A 315 -0.27 -11.35 -13.73
CA PRO A 315 0.93 -11.14 -14.54
C PRO A 315 1.78 -12.41 -14.60
N MET A 316 2.25 -12.73 -15.80
CA MET A 316 3.08 -13.92 -16.06
C MET A 316 4.13 -13.67 -17.15
N VAL A 317 5.16 -14.51 -17.13
CA VAL A 317 6.12 -14.67 -18.22
C VAL A 317 5.77 -15.94 -19.00
N GLN A 318 5.92 -15.87 -20.32
CA GLN A 318 5.66 -16.97 -21.25
C GLN A 318 6.86 -17.17 -22.18
N ILE A 319 7.23 -18.43 -22.40
CA ILE A 319 8.18 -18.86 -23.43
C ILE A 319 7.43 -19.63 -24.51
N GLY A 320 7.60 -19.22 -25.77
CA GLY A 320 6.97 -19.83 -26.96
C GLY A 320 5.53 -19.39 -27.19
N HIS A 321 4.96 -19.74 -28.35
CA HIS A 321 3.57 -19.45 -28.71
C HIS A 321 2.64 -20.67 -28.55
N GLN A 322 1.33 -20.44 -28.52
CA GLN A 322 0.33 -21.54 -28.47
C GLN A 322 0.22 -22.33 -29.78
N ASP A 323 0.68 -21.73 -30.89
CA ASP A 323 0.59 -22.31 -32.23
C ASP A 323 1.83 -23.15 -32.60
N GLU A 324 2.78 -23.30 -31.67
CA GLU A 324 3.96 -24.14 -31.84
C GLU A 324 3.67 -25.59 -31.42
N GLU A 325 4.37 -26.54 -32.04
CA GLU A 325 4.22 -27.99 -31.79
C GLU A 325 4.50 -28.36 -30.33
N GLU A 326 5.40 -27.62 -29.69
CA GLU A 326 5.69 -27.72 -28.26
C GLU A 326 4.89 -26.70 -27.45
N LYS A 327 4.25 -27.18 -26.38
CA LYS A 327 3.42 -26.34 -25.51
C LYS A 327 4.20 -25.18 -24.89
N PRO A 328 3.63 -23.96 -24.84
CA PRO A 328 4.27 -22.82 -24.20
C PRO A 328 4.45 -23.06 -22.71
N ARG A 329 5.57 -22.57 -22.18
CA ARG A 329 5.88 -22.62 -20.75
C ARG A 329 5.46 -21.30 -20.11
N PHE A 330 4.98 -21.38 -18.87
CA PHE A 330 4.52 -20.22 -18.11
C PHE A 330 5.18 -20.16 -16.75
N ALA A 331 5.52 -18.95 -16.31
CA ALA A 331 5.96 -18.67 -14.95
C ALA A 331 5.24 -17.44 -14.41
N LYS A 332 4.82 -17.47 -13.15
CA LYS A 332 4.15 -16.34 -12.50
C LYS A 332 5.20 -15.32 -12.04
N LEU A 333 4.92 -14.03 -12.22
CA LEU A 333 5.78 -12.98 -11.65
C LEU A 333 5.74 -13.02 -10.11
N LYS A 334 6.88 -12.71 -9.48
CA LYS A 334 6.93 -12.44 -8.04
C LYS A 334 6.11 -11.19 -7.74
N ALA A 335 5.62 -11.06 -6.51
CA ALA A 335 4.88 -9.88 -6.11
C ALA A 335 5.69 -8.59 -6.36
N SER A 336 7.01 -8.62 -6.15
CA SER A 336 7.96 -7.51 -6.37
C SER A 336 8.21 -7.13 -7.83
N GLN A 337 7.82 -7.99 -8.76
CA GLN A 337 8.08 -7.79 -10.18
C GLN A 337 6.85 -7.24 -10.89
N SER A 338 7.08 -6.54 -11.99
CA SER A 338 6.04 -6.01 -12.87
C SER A 338 6.36 -6.36 -14.32
N ILE A 339 5.32 -6.56 -15.14
CA ILE A 339 5.48 -6.88 -16.57
C ILE A 339 6.19 -5.75 -17.34
N GLU A 340 6.11 -4.50 -16.85
CA GLU A 340 6.74 -3.34 -17.50
C GLU A 340 8.22 -3.20 -17.19
N THR A 341 8.64 -3.61 -15.98
CA THR A 341 9.98 -3.30 -15.47
C THR A 341 10.89 -4.51 -15.33
N ILE A 342 10.33 -5.74 -15.29
CA ILE A 342 11.14 -6.95 -15.17
C ILE A 342 12.16 -7.04 -16.32
N SER A 343 13.38 -7.42 -15.96
CA SER A 343 14.47 -7.65 -16.91
C SER A 343 14.41 -9.04 -17.53
N PHE A 344 15.14 -9.22 -18.63
CA PHE A 344 15.27 -10.52 -19.31
C PHE A 344 15.85 -11.60 -18.38
N GLU A 345 16.87 -11.26 -17.60
CA GLU A 345 17.55 -12.18 -16.68
C GLU A 345 16.63 -12.64 -15.53
N GLU A 346 15.93 -11.69 -14.90
CA GLU A 346 14.95 -11.98 -13.85
C GLU A 346 13.80 -12.85 -14.38
N ALA A 347 13.37 -12.61 -15.62
CA ALA A 347 12.29 -13.38 -16.24
C ALA A 347 12.70 -14.84 -16.52
N LEU A 348 13.93 -15.08 -16.98
CA LEU A 348 14.47 -16.42 -17.16
C LEU A 348 14.59 -17.18 -15.84
N GLU A 349 14.96 -16.49 -14.77
CA GLU A 349 15.08 -17.10 -13.44
C GLU A 349 13.77 -17.72 -12.96
N LEU A 350 12.62 -17.14 -13.33
CA LEU A 350 11.31 -17.67 -12.96
C LEU A 350 11.05 -19.08 -13.51
N PHE A 351 11.71 -19.46 -14.62
CA PHE A 351 11.59 -20.77 -15.26
C PHE A 351 12.52 -21.84 -14.70
N LYS A 352 13.33 -21.53 -13.68
CA LYS A 352 14.06 -22.54 -12.89
C LYS A 352 13.10 -23.50 -12.18
N LEU A 353 11.86 -23.08 -11.91
CA LEU A 353 10.82 -23.93 -11.34
C LEU A 353 10.04 -24.69 -12.45
N PRO A 354 9.59 -25.93 -12.20
CA PRO A 354 9.76 -26.71 -10.97
C PRO A 354 11.21 -27.20 -10.75
N ARG A 355 11.69 -27.14 -9.50
CA ARG A 355 13.00 -27.66 -9.08
C ARG A 355 12.83 -28.98 -8.35
N THR A 356 13.53 -30.03 -8.78
CA THR A 356 13.63 -31.29 -8.01
C THR A 356 14.85 -31.22 -7.11
N LEU A 357 14.65 -31.37 -5.79
CA LEU A 357 15.69 -31.19 -4.77
C LEU A 357 16.33 -32.50 -4.30
N GLY A 358 15.80 -33.65 -4.74
CA GLY A 358 16.27 -34.98 -4.38
C GLY A 358 15.13 -35.90 -3.94
N GLN A 359 15.49 -36.99 -3.28
CA GLN A 359 14.55 -37.98 -2.74
C GLN A 359 14.46 -37.90 -1.23
N PHE A 360 13.23 -37.98 -0.72
CA PHE A 360 12.93 -38.17 0.68
C PHE A 360 12.00 -39.39 0.77
N GLU A 361 12.28 -40.36 1.65
CA GLU A 361 11.45 -41.58 1.77
C GLU A 361 11.18 -42.30 0.42
N GLU A 362 12.19 -42.39 -0.45
CA GLU A 362 12.12 -43.01 -1.79
C GLU A 362 11.21 -42.29 -2.81
N GLU A 363 10.66 -41.12 -2.46
CA GLU A 363 9.87 -40.30 -3.37
C GLU A 363 10.55 -38.94 -3.65
N ASP A 364 10.39 -38.45 -4.87
CA ASP A 364 10.99 -37.19 -5.28
C ASP A 364 10.32 -35.99 -4.57
N VAL A 365 11.15 -35.08 -4.08
CA VAL A 365 10.71 -33.78 -3.55
C VAL A 365 10.95 -32.72 -4.61
N SER A 366 9.88 -32.08 -5.06
CA SER A 366 9.96 -30.96 -6.00
C SER A 366 9.31 -29.70 -5.45
N VAL A 367 9.84 -28.54 -5.81
CA VAL A 367 9.30 -27.23 -5.43
C VAL A 367 8.74 -26.54 -6.66
N ASN A 368 7.55 -25.96 -6.53
CA ASN A 368 6.89 -25.23 -7.60
C ASN A 368 5.97 -24.13 -7.03
N ILE A 369 5.51 -23.22 -7.88
CA ILE A 369 4.56 -22.16 -7.53
C ILE A 369 3.21 -22.45 -8.16
N GLY A 370 2.20 -22.69 -7.31
CA GLY A 370 0.83 -22.95 -7.72
C GLY A 370 -0.06 -21.72 -7.60
N ARG A 371 -1.36 -21.91 -7.85
CA ARG A 371 -2.39 -20.86 -7.70
C ARG A 371 -2.41 -20.24 -6.30
N PHE A 372 -2.10 -21.03 -5.27
CA PHE A 372 -2.18 -20.64 -3.86
C PHE A 372 -0.82 -20.26 -3.25
N GLY A 373 0.22 -20.14 -4.08
CA GLY A 373 1.59 -19.83 -3.66
C GLY A 373 2.58 -20.99 -3.83
N PRO A 374 3.81 -20.82 -3.33
CA PRO A 374 4.86 -21.83 -3.41
C PRO A 374 4.52 -23.07 -2.59
N TYR A 375 4.82 -24.25 -3.12
CA TYR A 375 4.62 -25.53 -2.46
C TYR A 375 5.73 -26.53 -2.78
N ALA A 376 5.98 -27.43 -1.85
CA ALA A 376 6.75 -28.65 -2.05
C ALA A 376 5.78 -29.80 -2.36
N ALA A 377 6.03 -30.53 -3.44
CA ALA A 377 5.36 -31.77 -3.79
C ALA A 377 6.21 -32.96 -3.35
N HIS A 378 5.59 -33.88 -2.63
CA HIS A 378 6.20 -35.13 -2.18
C HIS A 378 5.10 -36.19 -1.99
N ALA A 379 5.26 -37.41 -2.50
CA ALA A 379 4.24 -38.46 -2.38
C ALA A 379 2.84 -38.11 -2.90
N LYS A 380 2.79 -37.42 -4.06
CA LYS A 380 1.55 -36.86 -4.68
C LYS A 380 0.77 -35.91 -3.76
N LYS A 381 1.38 -35.46 -2.66
CA LYS A 381 0.82 -34.50 -1.71
C LYS A 381 1.57 -33.17 -1.85
N PHE A 382 0.84 -32.09 -1.63
CA PHE A 382 1.34 -30.72 -1.76
C PHE A 382 1.38 -30.05 -0.39
N TYR A 383 2.53 -29.45 -0.06
CA TYR A 383 2.78 -28.80 1.21
C TYR A 383 3.22 -27.35 0.93
N SER A 384 2.39 -26.37 1.28
CA SER A 384 2.73 -24.95 1.10
C SER A 384 4.02 -24.60 1.85
N LEU A 385 4.90 -23.79 1.25
CA LEU A 385 6.09 -23.30 1.93
C LEU A 385 5.71 -22.27 3.01
N ASN A 386 6.59 -22.09 3.99
CA ASN A 386 6.45 -21.01 4.98
C ASN A 386 6.83 -19.66 4.34
N LYS A 387 6.38 -18.54 4.91
CA LYS A 387 6.58 -17.20 4.32
C LYS A 387 8.06 -16.83 4.16
N GLU A 388 8.92 -17.34 5.03
CA GLU A 388 10.36 -17.08 5.04
C GLU A 388 11.15 -17.95 4.04
N MET A 389 10.54 -19.02 3.52
CA MET A 389 11.19 -19.94 2.61
C MET A 389 11.03 -19.48 1.15
N ASP A 390 12.15 -19.13 0.51
CA ASP A 390 12.15 -18.80 -0.91
C ASP A 390 12.19 -20.09 -1.78
N PRO A 391 11.18 -20.33 -2.64
CA PRO A 391 11.15 -21.52 -3.50
C PRO A 391 12.34 -21.64 -4.46
N TYR A 392 13.05 -20.54 -4.74
CA TYR A 392 14.20 -20.53 -5.64
C TYR A 392 15.52 -20.91 -4.94
N THR A 393 15.59 -20.87 -3.61
CA THR A 393 16.81 -21.16 -2.85
C THR A 393 16.66 -22.29 -1.82
N VAL A 394 15.43 -22.62 -1.43
CA VAL A 394 15.13 -23.66 -0.42
C VAL A 394 15.80 -25.01 -0.73
N THR A 395 16.25 -25.67 0.32
CA THR A 395 16.99 -26.95 0.28
C THR A 395 16.14 -28.13 0.77
N LEU A 396 16.59 -29.36 0.48
CA LEU A 396 15.92 -30.59 0.94
C LEU A 396 15.91 -30.72 2.48
N GLU A 397 16.97 -30.24 3.14
CA GLU A 397 17.13 -30.29 4.60
C GLU A 397 16.10 -29.41 5.31
N GLU A 398 15.72 -28.28 4.72
CA GLU A 398 14.70 -27.37 5.26
C GLU A 398 13.27 -27.88 5.02
N LEU A 399 13.04 -28.58 3.90
CA LEU A 399 11.70 -29.08 3.53
C LEU A 399 11.31 -30.36 4.25
N THR A 400 12.26 -31.26 4.48
CA THR A 400 12.03 -32.54 5.16
C THR A 400 11.29 -32.39 6.50
N PRO A 401 11.75 -31.56 7.46
CA PRO A 401 11.06 -31.36 8.73
C PRO A 401 9.69 -30.69 8.54
N MET A 402 9.57 -29.73 7.62
CA MET A 402 8.29 -29.06 7.31
C MET A 402 7.24 -30.06 6.79
N ILE A 403 7.65 -30.97 5.91
CA ILE A 403 6.78 -32.00 5.34
C ILE A 403 6.34 -32.98 6.44
N ALA A 404 7.27 -33.43 7.29
CA ALA A 404 6.98 -34.33 8.40
C ALA A 404 6.01 -33.69 9.41
N GLU A 405 6.25 -32.44 9.79
CA GLU A 405 5.38 -31.68 10.70
C GLU A 405 3.98 -31.50 10.12
N LYS A 406 3.87 -31.08 8.85
CA LYS A 406 2.56 -30.88 8.19
C LYS A 406 1.80 -32.20 7.98
N ARG A 407 2.51 -33.32 7.83
CA ARG A 407 1.90 -34.67 7.84
C ARG A 407 1.37 -35.00 9.22
N LYS A 408 2.20 -34.88 10.26
CA LYS A 408 1.81 -35.15 11.64
C LYS A 408 0.61 -34.30 12.08
N ALA A 409 0.63 -33.00 11.81
CA ALA A 409 -0.49 -32.10 12.10
C ALA A 409 -1.76 -32.47 11.33
N LYS A 410 -1.64 -32.98 10.10
CA LYS A 410 -2.78 -33.48 9.34
C LYS A 410 -3.33 -34.77 9.93
N ASP A 411 -2.47 -35.67 10.38
CA ASP A 411 -2.84 -36.96 10.98
C ASP A 411 -3.47 -36.75 12.35
N GLU A 412 -2.92 -35.89 13.21
CA GLU A 412 -3.52 -35.48 14.49
C GLU A 412 -4.90 -34.84 14.31
N ARG A 413 -5.08 -34.08 13.22
CA ARG A 413 -6.37 -33.47 12.88
C ARG A 413 -7.36 -34.50 12.34
N THR A 414 -6.90 -35.62 11.78
CA THR A 414 -7.77 -36.58 11.09
C THR A 414 -8.15 -37.71 12.04
N ILE A 415 -9.44 -37.80 12.35
CA ILE A 415 -9.96 -38.85 13.22
C ILE A 415 -10.22 -40.13 12.42
N LYS A 416 -10.95 -40.00 11.31
CA LYS A 416 -11.37 -41.12 10.47
C LYS A 416 -11.71 -40.63 9.07
N VAL A 417 -11.38 -41.42 8.05
CA VAL A 417 -11.67 -41.10 6.64
C VAL A 417 -12.50 -42.23 6.04
N PHE A 418 -13.61 -41.85 5.41
CA PHE A 418 -14.44 -42.75 4.60
C PHE A 418 -14.17 -42.42 3.13
N GLU A 419 -13.23 -43.16 2.52
CA GLU A 419 -12.70 -42.84 1.18
C GLU A 419 -13.76 -42.95 0.08
N LYS A 420 -14.63 -43.96 0.17
CA LYS A 420 -15.64 -44.27 -0.86
C LYS A 420 -16.70 -43.18 -0.98
N GLU A 421 -17.11 -42.59 0.15
CA GLU A 421 -18.13 -41.55 0.25
C GLU A 421 -17.54 -40.12 0.26
N LYS A 422 -16.20 -39.99 0.25
CA LYS A 422 -15.45 -38.73 0.35
C LYS A 422 -15.81 -37.93 1.61
N ILE A 423 -15.96 -38.61 2.75
CA ILE A 423 -16.29 -38.02 4.05
C ILE A 423 -15.08 -38.11 5.00
N GLN A 424 -14.81 -37.05 5.74
CA GLN A 424 -13.72 -36.97 6.72
C GLN A 424 -14.24 -36.52 8.08
N LEU A 425 -13.84 -37.20 9.15
CA LEU A 425 -14.01 -36.77 10.53
C LEU A 425 -12.73 -36.07 10.99
N LEU A 426 -12.84 -34.80 11.36
CA LEU A 426 -11.70 -33.93 11.65
C LEU A 426 -11.83 -33.29 13.04
N ARG A 427 -10.72 -33.11 13.75
CA ARG A 427 -10.64 -32.30 14.98
C ARG A 427 -10.52 -30.82 14.61
N GLY A 428 -11.30 -29.96 15.24
CA GLY A 428 -11.26 -28.51 15.04
C GLY A 428 -11.22 -27.75 16.38
N PRO A 429 -11.00 -26.42 16.35
CA PRO A 429 -10.92 -25.59 17.56
C PRO A 429 -12.22 -25.55 18.38
N TYR A 430 -13.35 -25.96 17.79
CA TYR A 430 -14.67 -26.02 18.45
C TYR A 430 -15.17 -27.45 18.65
N GLY A 431 -14.25 -28.43 18.63
CA GLY A 431 -14.53 -29.86 18.73
C GLY A 431 -14.52 -30.58 17.37
N PRO A 432 -14.68 -31.92 17.37
CA PRO A 432 -14.75 -32.74 16.17
C PRO A 432 -15.91 -32.36 15.23
N TYR A 433 -15.71 -32.50 13.92
CA TYR A 433 -16.71 -32.18 12.90
C TYR A 433 -16.60 -33.09 11.67
N ILE A 434 -17.68 -33.21 10.91
CA ILE A 434 -17.71 -33.95 9.64
C ILE A 434 -17.46 -33.00 8.48
N LYS A 435 -16.63 -33.39 7.52
CA LYS A 435 -16.39 -32.69 6.26
C LYS A 435 -16.81 -33.58 5.08
N GLN A 436 -17.72 -33.08 4.25
CA GLN A 436 -18.12 -33.70 2.99
C GLN A 436 -17.95 -32.68 1.86
N GLY A 437 -16.95 -32.89 1.00
CA GLY A 437 -16.57 -31.94 -0.05
C GLY A 437 -16.19 -30.55 0.52
N LEU A 438 -16.95 -29.51 0.13
CA LEU A 438 -16.78 -28.12 0.57
C LEU A 438 -17.60 -27.76 1.83
N ARG A 439 -18.45 -28.68 2.33
CA ARG A 439 -19.33 -28.41 3.48
C ARG A 439 -18.79 -29.06 4.75
N ASN A 440 -18.91 -28.31 5.84
CA ASN A 440 -18.58 -28.76 7.19
C ASN A 440 -19.88 -28.89 8.00
N TYR A 441 -20.01 -29.99 8.73
CA TYR A 441 -21.17 -30.34 9.55
C TYR A 441 -20.71 -30.45 11.01
N LYS A 442 -21.33 -29.67 11.89
CA LYS A 442 -21.01 -29.65 13.31
C LYS A 442 -21.67 -30.84 14.00
N LEU A 443 -20.91 -31.56 14.83
CA LEU A 443 -21.41 -32.62 15.69
C LEU A 443 -21.95 -32.02 17.00
N ASN A 444 -23.00 -32.61 17.56
CA ASN A 444 -23.48 -32.26 18.90
C ASN A 444 -22.53 -32.83 20.00
N LYS A 445 -22.72 -32.45 21.27
CA LYS A 445 -21.79 -32.85 22.35
C LYS A 445 -21.66 -34.38 22.50
N GLU A 446 -22.76 -35.12 22.43
CA GLU A 446 -22.77 -36.59 22.54
C GLU A 446 -22.08 -37.28 21.35
N GLN A 447 -22.31 -36.77 20.14
CA GLN A 447 -21.66 -37.26 18.91
C GLN A 447 -20.17 -36.92 18.87
N GLN A 448 -19.75 -35.83 19.52
CA GLN A 448 -18.33 -35.49 19.64
C GLN A 448 -17.57 -36.47 20.55
N GLU A 449 -18.19 -36.95 21.63
CA GLU A 449 -17.59 -37.94 22.54
C GLU A 449 -17.43 -39.31 21.86
N LYS A 450 -18.35 -39.67 20.96
CA LYS A 450 -18.33 -40.97 20.23
C LYS A 450 -17.78 -40.87 18.80
N VAL A 451 -17.11 -39.77 18.46
CA VAL A 451 -16.73 -39.48 17.07
C VAL A 451 -15.82 -40.55 16.44
N GLU A 452 -15.01 -41.23 17.26
CA GLU A 452 -14.09 -42.29 16.81
C GLU A 452 -14.84 -43.58 16.42
N THR A 453 -15.95 -43.86 17.11
CA THR A 453 -16.76 -45.06 16.91
C THR A 453 -17.88 -44.89 15.88
N LEU A 454 -18.14 -43.67 15.40
CA LEU A 454 -19.19 -43.41 14.43
C LEU A 454 -19.04 -44.27 13.17
N THR A 455 -20.15 -44.89 12.78
CA THR A 455 -20.30 -45.69 11.56
C THR A 455 -20.68 -44.80 10.37
N ILE A 456 -20.51 -45.32 9.15
CA ILE A 456 -20.84 -44.56 7.93
C ILE A 456 -22.34 -44.26 7.83
N GLU A 457 -23.19 -45.15 8.33
CA GLU A 457 -24.65 -45.00 8.31
C GLU A 457 -25.08 -43.85 9.24
N GLU A 458 -24.53 -43.78 10.45
CA GLU A 458 -24.77 -42.69 11.40
C GLU A 458 -24.26 -41.36 10.87
N VAL A 459 -23.06 -41.33 10.27
CA VAL A 459 -22.50 -40.12 9.68
C VAL A 459 -23.38 -39.61 8.54
N ASN A 460 -23.90 -40.49 7.69
CA ASN A 460 -24.82 -40.11 6.61
C ASN A 460 -26.17 -39.64 7.15
N ALA A 461 -26.71 -40.25 8.21
CA ALA A 461 -27.93 -39.79 8.87
C ALA A 461 -27.76 -38.37 9.45
N ILE A 462 -26.63 -38.10 10.12
CA ILE A 462 -26.30 -36.78 10.67
C ILE A 462 -26.19 -35.73 9.55
N ILE A 463 -25.55 -36.07 8.43
CA ILE A 463 -25.46 -35.18 7.27
C ILE A 463 -26.85 -34.91 6.67
N ALA A 464 -27.70 -35.93 6.57
CA ALA A 464 -29.05 -35.81 6.02
C ALA A 464 -29.93 -34.93 6.92
N GLU A 465 -29.88 -35.13 8.23
CA GLU A 465 -30.60 -34.34 9.23
C GLU A 465 -30.16 -32.87 9.20
N LEU A 466 -28.85 -32.59 9.18
CA LEU A 466 -28.33 -31.21 9.12
C LEU A 466 -28.58 -30.54 7.77
N LYS A 467 -28.79 -31.31 6.69
CA LYS A 467 -29.25 -30.78 5.40
C LYS A 467 -30.74 -30.45 5.44
N ALA A 468 -31.57 -31.26 6.10
CA ALA A 468 -33.00 -31.04 6.25
C ALA A 468 -33.32 -29.91 7.23
N ASN A 469 -32.57 -29.82 8.33
CA ASN A 469 -32.70 -28.82 9.39
C ASN A 469 -31.40 -28.03 9.56
N PRO A 470 -31.07 -27.11 8.62
CA PRO A 470 -29.88 -26.31 8.73
C PRO A 470 -29.95 -25.42 9.99
N PRO A 471 -28.88 -25.35 10.81
CA PRO A 471 -28.87 -24.51 11.99
C PRO A 471 -29.12 -23.05 11.60
N ARG A 472 -29.97 -22.34 12.36
CA ARG A 472 -30.27 -20.92 12.13
C ARG A 472 -28.95 -20.14 12.05
N LYS A 473 -28.70 -19.49 10.90
CA LYS A 473 -27.58 -18.55 10.77
C LYS A 473 -27.81 -17.41 11.75
N MET A 474 -27.08 -17.39 12.86
CA MET A 474 -26.90 -16.16 13.61
C MET A 474 -26.21 -15.17 12.68
N ALA A 475 -26.84 -14.01 12.47
CA ALA A 475 -26.24 -12.92 11.73
C ALA A 475 -24.86 -12.63 12.36
N ARG A 476 -23.80 -12.70 11.55
CA ARG A 476 -22.48 -12.23 11.95
C ARG A 476 -22.66 -10.76 12.36
N ARG A 477 -22.52 -10.44 13.65
CA ARG A 477 -22.22 -9.07 14.08
C ARG A 477 -21.01 -8.65 13.26
N LYS A 478 -21.18 -7.64 12.38
CA LYS A 478 -20.04 -6.97 11.75
C LYS A 478 -19.11 -6.59 12.90
N LYS A 479 -17.88 -7.08 12.88
CA LYS A 479 -16.81 -6.38 13.61
C LYS A 479 -16.80 -4.98 13.01
N ALA A 480 -16.97 -3.97 13.86
CA ALA A 480 -16.64 -2.60 13.49
C ALA A 480 -15.20 -2.66 12.97
N SER A 481 -15.05 -2.28 11.70
CA SER A 481 -13.76 -2.22 10.99
C SER A 481 -13.07 -0.93 11.34
#